data_AF-A0A845FZW5-F1
#
_entry.id   AF-A0A845FZW5-F1
#
_cell.length_a   1.000
_cell.length_b   1.000
_cell.length_c   1.000
_cell.angle_alpha   90.00
_cell.angle_beta   90.00
_cell.angle_gamma   90.00
#
_symmetry.space_group_name_H-M   'P 1'
#
loop_
_entity.id
_entity.type
_entity.pdbx_description
1 polymer ?
#
loop_
_entity_poly.entity_id
_entity_poly.type
_entity_poly.pdbx_seq_one_letter_code
_entity_poly.pdbx_strand_id
1 'polypeptide(L)'
;MDEQALVRMAFGSSFDPSATEKARDIRVPGNVAVESKNGATFVYNGEIAGKILFEGRSLEPAVFAALGRPELVLVFCHYDSGGSFGYAIIKDGITVRSRVHTLDKTVDEGTPNAFELPWLTAESFIDEEGEPPAYRNLETGEVTSEPYVTAHLLVQVMNAFFGVVPWDEWDYRTKLNFYSRQPSEKTPSPPAAKAWWKFW
;
A
#
# COMPACT_ATOMS: atom_id res chain seq x y z
N MET A 1 -11.28 15.42 10.46
CA MET A 1 -11.09 15.94 9.09
C MET A 1 -12.14 15.26 8.22
N ASP A 2 -12.77 15.98 7.29
CA ASP A 2 -13.72 15.37 6.34
C ASP A 2 -12.97 14.44 5.36
N GLU A 3 -13.54 13.27 5.03
CA GLU A 3 -12.89 12.24 4.21
C GLU A 3 -12.61 12.76 2.79
N GLN A 4 -13.59 13.44 2.19
CA GLN A 4 -13.42 14.01 0.86
C GLN A 4 -12.36 15.12 0.86
N ALA A 5 -12.28 15.92 1.94
CA ALA A 5 -11.20 16.89 2.13
C ALA A 5 -9.83 16.21 2.22
N LEU A 6 -9.70 15.11 2.98
CA LEU A 6 -8.46 14.33 3.05
C LEU A 6 -8.06 13.83 1.65
N VAL A 7 -8.99 13.24 0.90
CA VAL A 7 -8.71 12.73 -0.45
C VAL A 7 -8.24 13.86 -1.37
N ARG A 8 -8.92 15.01 -1.35
CA ARG A 8 -8.53 16.15 -2.20
C ARG A 8 -7.18 16.76 -1.82
N MET A 9 -6.84 16.78 -0.53
CA MET A 9 -5.52 17.26 -0.08
C MET A 9 -4.39 16.28 -0.41
N ALA A 10 -4.64 14.97 -0.27
CA ALA A 10 -3.63 13.94 -0.49
C ALA A 10 -3.41 13.65 -1.98
N PHE A 11 -4.48 13.61 -2.78
CA PHE A 11 -4.43 13.14 -4.17
C PHE A 11 -4.72 14.23 -5.21
N GLY A 12 -5.22 15.39 -4.77
CA GLY A 12 -5.53 16.54 -5.61
C GLY A 12 -7.02 16.85 -5.71
N SER A 13 -7.36 18.10 -6.02
CA SER A 13 -8.73 18.62 -6.04
C SER A 13 -9.64 18.01 -7.10
N SER A 14 -9.08 17.30 -8.09
CA SER A 14 -9.80 16.63 -9.17
C SER A 14 -10.37 15.26 -8.78
N PHE A 15 -10.22 14.84 -7.52
CA PHE A 15 -10.79 13.59 -7.03
C PHE A 15 -12.19 13.82 -6.46
N ASP A 16 -13.15 13.07 -6.99
CA ASP A 16 -14.56 13.11 -6.57
C ASP A 16 -15.11 11.70 -6.36
N PRO A 17 -16.14 11.55 -5.50
CA PRO A 17 -16.83 10.28 -5.30
C PRO A 17 -17.29 9.68 -6.63
N SER A 18 -17.03 8.39 -6.82
CA SER A 18 -17.37 7.68 -8.06
C SER A 18 -17.99 6.33 -7.75
N ALA A 19 -19.17 6.09 -8.31
CA ALA A 19 -19.88 4.81 -8.18
C ALA A 19 -19.60 3.83 -9.33
N THR A 20 -18.76 4.22 -10.29
CA THR A 20 -18.47 3.39 -11.47
C THR A 20 -17.70 2.13 -11.09
N GLU A 21 -17.97 1.01 -11.77
CA GLU A 21 -17.21 -0.23 -11.55
C GLU A 21 -15.71 -0.03 -11.77
N LYS A 22 -15.33 0.78 -12.77
CA LYS A 22 -13.93 1.12 -13.02
C LYS A 22 -13.27 1.83 -11.85
N ALA A 23 -13.99 2.69 -11.12
CA ALA A 23 -13.45 3.39 -9.95
C ALA A 23 -13.24 2.47 -8.73
N ARG A 24 -13.84 1.27 -8.73
CA ARG A 24 -13.64 0.27 -7.68
C ARG A 24 -12.32 -0.47 -7.80
N ASP A 25 -11.69 -0.45 -8.98
CA ASP A 25 -10.37 -1.03 -9.18
C ASP A 25 -9.28 -0.04 -8.75
N ILE A 26 -8.87 -0.14 -7.48
CA ILE A 26 -7.81 0.70 -6.88
C ILE A 26 -6.43 0.53 -7.54
N ARG A 27 -6.25 -0.46 -8.42
CA ARG A 27 -5.01 -0.68 -9.19
C ARG A 27 -4.92 0.26 -10.39
N VAL A 28 -6.04 0.80 -10.85
CA VAL A 28 -6.08 1.76 -11.94
C VAL A 28 -5.56 3.11 -11.42
N PRO A 29 -4.57 3.73 -12.08
CA PRO A 29 -4.05 5.03 -11.67
C PRO A 29 -5.16 6.08 -11.54
N GLY A 30 -5.11 6.86 -10.46
CA GLY A 30 -6.14 7.84 -10.16
C GLY A 30 -7.41 7.29 -9.50
N ASN A 31 -7.47 6.01 -9.13
CA ASN A 31 -8.53 5.50 -8.25
C ASN A 31 -8.05 5.42 -6.81
N VAL A 32 -8.94 5.75 -5.88
CA VAL A 32 -8.69 5.69 -4.43
C VAL A 32 -9.94 5.11 -3.79
N ALA A 33 -9.77 4.14 -2.88
CA ALA A 33 -10.82 3.78 -1.94
C ALA A 33 -10.39 4.14 -0.52
N VAL A 34 -11.33 4.59 0.29
CA VAL A 34 -11.10 4.92 1.69
C VAL A 34 -12.09 4.15 2.55
N GLU A 35 -11.58 3.64 3.67
CA GLU A 35 -12.35 2.96 4.69
C GLU A 35 -11.82 3.40 6.06
N SER A 36 -12.70 3.56 7.04
CA SER A 36 -12.30 3.79 8.43
C SER A 36 -12.89 2.71 9.33
N LYS A 37 -12.04 1.99 10.05
CA LYS A 37 -12.41 0.87 10.93
C LYS A 37 -11.49 0.83 12.15
N ASN A 38 -12.06 0.55 13.33
CA ASN A 38 -11.30 0.40 14.59
C ASN A 38 -10.34 1.57 14.92
N GLY A 39 -10.68 2.79 14.51
CA GLY A 39 -9.82 3.97 14.72
C GLY A 39 -8.67 4.11 13.71
N ALA A 40 -8.54 3.19 12.74
CA ALA A 40 -7.63 3.29 11.62
C ALA A 40 -8.36 3.76 10.35
N THR A 41 -7.67 4.55 9.51
CA THR A 41 -8.14 4.92 8.18
C THR A 41 -7.26 4.22 7.15
N PHE A 42 -7.87 3.34 6.36
CA PHE A 42 -7.24 2.63 5.26
C PHE A 42 -7.46 3.41 3.97
N VAL A 43 -6.37 3.70 3.27
CA VAL A 43 -6.40 4.38 1.98
C VAL A 43 -5.81 3.43 0.94
N TYR A 44 -6.68 2.90 0.09
CA TYR A 44 -6.35 1.95 -0.94
C TYR A 44 -6.03 2.68 -2.25
N ASN A 45 -4.76 2.71 -2.63
CA ASN A 45 -4.30 3.32 -3.87
C ASN A 45 -3.08 2.57 -4.42
N GLY A 46 -3.27 1.86 -5.53
CA GLY A 46 -2.21 1.03 -6.13
C GLY A 46 -1.04 1.85 -6.68
N GLU A 47 -1.26 3.11 -7.07
CA GLU A 47 -0.20 3.98 -7.58
C GLU A 47 0.83 4.34 -6.50
N ILE A 48 0.38 4.78 -5.33
CA ILE A 48 1.26 5.11 -4.20
C ILE A 48 1.92 3.84 -3.66
N ALA A 49 1.14 2.78 -3.42
CA ALA A 49 1.68 1.52 -2.92
C ALA A 49 2.75 0.98 -3.86
N GLY A 50 2.51 1.03 -5.17
CA GLY A 50 3.46 0.54 -6.17
C GLY A 50 4.76 1.35 -6.22
N LYS A 51 4.67 2.69 -6.19
CA LYS A 51 5.84 3.57 -6.14
C LYS A 51 6.71 3.30 -4.90
N ILE A 52 6.10 3.06 -3.75
CA ILE A 52 6.84 2.86 -2.50
C ILE A 52 7.43 1.44 -2.46
N LEU A 53 6.62 0.42 -2.71
CA LEU A 53 7.03 -0.98 -2.53
C LEU A 53 7.89 -1.51 -3.69
N PHE A 54 7.59 -1.15 -4.93
CA PHE A 54 8.25 -1.73 -6.10
C PHE A 54 9.26 -0.80 -6.77
N GLU A 55 9.09 0.52 -6.63
CA GLU A 55 10.04 1.51 -7.17
C GLU A 55 10.98 2.11 -6.10
N GLY A 56 10.80 1.78 -4.82
CA GLY A 56 11.63 2.27 -3.72
C GLY A 56 11.52 3.78 -3.47
N ARG A 57 10.42 4.41 -3.91
CA ARG A 57 10.21 5.85 -3.70
C ARG A 57 9.75 6.14 -2.28
N SER A 58 10.12 7.32 -1.77
CA SER A 58 9.59 7.82 -0.51
C SER A 58 8.13 8.26 -0.66
N LEU A 59 7.38 8.22 0.45
CA LEU A 59 6.05 8.82 0.52
C LEU A 59 6.14 10.32 0.22
N GLU A 60 5.28 10.80 -0.68
CA GLU A 60 5.28 12.21 -1.06
C GLU A 60 4.96 13.09 0.16
N PRO A 61 5.75 14.15 0.45
CA PRO A 61 5.52 14.99 1.62
C PRO A 61 4.13 15.64 1.67
N ALA A 62 3.54 15.92 0.50
CA ALA A 62 2.18 16.45 0.39
C ALA A 62 1.14 15.44 0.88
N VAL A 63 1.28 14.15 0.51
CA VAL A 63 0.43 13.06 0.98
C VAL A 63 0.60 12.90 2.50
N PHE A 64 1.84 12.84 2.99
CA PHE A 64 2.11 12.71 4.43
C PHE A 64 1.51 13.88 5.25
N ALA A 65 1.63 15.11 4.74
CA ALA A 65 1.02 16.28 5.36
C ALA A 65 -0.52 16.23 5.32
N ALA A 66 -1.12 15.79 4.21
CA ALA A 66 -2.56 15.66 4.05
C ALA A 66 -3.17 14.60 5.00
N LEU A 67 -2.41 13.54 5.30
CA LEU A 67 -2.77 12.55 6.32
C LEU A 67 -2.67 13.08 7.76
N GLY A 68 -2.28 14.34 7.95
CA GLY A 68 -2.12 14.96 9.26
C GLY A 68 -0.77 14.68 9.92
N ARG A 69 0.23 14.24 9.16
CA ARG A 69 1.57 13.85 9.66
C ARG A 69 1.48 12.82 10.79
N PRO A 70 0.88 11.65 10.54
CA PRO A 70 0.81 10.61 11.56
C PRO A 70 2.21 10.14 11.94
N GLU A 71 2.38 9.70 13.19
CA GLU A 71 3.64 9.09 13.67
C GLU A 71 4.02 7.87 12.83
N LEU A 72 3.02 7.12 12.37
CA LEU A 72 3.17 5.87 11.64
C LEU A 72 2.30 5.85 10.37
N VAL A 73 2.89 5.48 9.24
CA VAL A 73 2.18 5.06 8.03
C VAL A 73 2.66 3.66 7.66
N LEU A 74 1.73 2.76 7.42
CA LEU A 74 2.02 1.43 6.87
C LEU A 74 1.48 1.35 5.45
N VAL A 75 2.39 1.13 4.50
CA VAL A 75 2.05 0.87 3.10
C VAL A 75 2.18 -0.61 2.87
N PHE A 76 1.22 -1.25 2.22
CA PHE A 76 1.23 -2.70 2.02
C PHE A 76 0.64 -3.12 0.68
N CYS A 77 0.99 -4.33 0.24
CA CYS A 77 0.29 -5.07 -0.79
C CYS A 77 0.03 -6.51 -0.31
N HIS A 78 -1.15 -7.03 -0.63
CA HIS A 78 -1.57 -8.40 -0.35
C HIS A 78 -2.21 -8.98 -1.62
N TYR A 79 -1.38 -9.35 -2.60
CA TYR A 79 -1.81 -9.85 -3.90
C TYR A 79 -1.65 -11.38 -3.97
N ASP A 80 -2.53 -12.06 -3.25
CA ASP A 80 -2.53 -13.51 -3.06
C ASP A 80 -2.49 -14.29 -4.40
N SER A 81 -3.34 -13.92 -5.36
CA SER A 81 -3.39 -14.58 -6.67
C SER A 81 -2.11 -14.47 -7.51
N GLY A 82 -1.24 -13.51 -7.19
CA GLY A 82 0.06 -13.32 -7.84
C GLY A 82 1.24 -13.67 -6.95
N GLY A 83 1.00 -14.23 -5.76
CA GLY A 83 2.03 -14.53 -4.77
C GLY A 83 2.90 -13.33 -4.41
N SER A 84 2.35 -12.11 -4.45
CA SER A 84 3.11 -10.88 -4.20
C SER A 84 2.61 -10.19 -2.95
N PHE A 85 3.49 -10.07 -1.97
CA PHE A 85 3.18 -9.53 -0.65
C PHE A 85 4.25 -8.53 -0.25
N GLY A 86 3.87 -7.52 0.53
CA GLY A 86 4.87 -6.57 0.99
C GLY A 86 4.33 -5.51 1.93
N TYR A 87 5.26 -4.90 2.65
CA TYR A 87 5.00 -3.78 3.53
C TYR A 87 6.18 -2.81 3.57
N ALA A 88 5.87 -1.55 3.87
CA ALA A 88 6.82 -0.51 4.24
C ALA A 88 6.28 0.25 5.45
N ILE A 89 7.09 0.28 6.50
CA ILE A 89 6.85 1.02 7.75
C ILE A 89 7.51 2.37 7.61
N ILE A 90 6.71 3.42 7.68
CA ILE A 90 7.14 4.81 7.57
C ILE A 90 6.89 5.48 8.92
N LYS A 91 7.95 5.97 9.55
CA LYS A 91 7.90 6.74 10.80
C LYS A 91 8.32 8.18 10.54
N ASP A 92 7.50 9.13 10.99
CA ASP A 92 7.74 10.57 10.77
C ASP A 92 8.03 10.94 9.30
N GLY A 93 7.38 10.23 8.36
CA GLY A 93 7.54 10.43 6.92
C GLY A 93 8.76 9.72 6.29
N ILE A 94 9.53 8.96 7.07
CA ILE A 94 10.73 8.24 6.61
C ILE A 94 10.48 6.72 6.64
N THR A 95 10.75 6.03 5.54
CA THR A 95 10.72 4.55 5.51
C THR A 95 11.85 4.00 6.38
N VAL A 96 11.51 3.26 7.43
CA VAL A 96 12.47 2.68 8.38
C VAL A 96 12.65 1.17 8.23
N ARG A 97 11.67 0.51 7.60
CA ARG A 97 11.64 -0.93 7.40
C ARG A 97 10.76 -1.25 6.20
N SER A 98 11.22 -2.06 5.27
CA SER A 98 10.40 -2.54 4.16
C SER A 98 10.79 -3.97 3.80
N ARG A 99 9.80 -4.75 3.38
CA ARG A 99 10.00 -6.07 2.80
C ARG A 99 8.96 -6.29 1.72
N VAL A 100 9.41 -6.72 0.55
CA VAL A 100 8.54 -6.95 -0.61
C VAL A 100 8.97 -8.22 -1.31
N HIS A 101 8.04 -9.14 -1.46
CA HIS A 101 8.20 -10.36 -2.22
C HIS A 101 7.39 -10.28 -3.52
N THR A 102 8.03 -10.61 -4.63
CA THR A 102 7.42 -10.83 -5.94
C THR A 102 7.87 -12.20 -6.45
N LEU A 103 7.26 -12.68 -7.54
CA LEU A 103 7.58 -13.98 -8.16
C LEU A 103 9.09 -14.22 -8.39
N ASP A 104 9.84 -13.16 -8.68
CA ASP A 104 11.25 -13.28 -9.04
C ASP A 104 12.21 -13.07 -7.86
N LYS A 105 11.79 -12.37 -6.80
CA LYS A 105 12.70 -11.92 -5.74
C LYS A 105 12.01 -11.43 -4.47
N THR A 106 12.77 -11.45 -3.39
CA THR A 106 12.48 -10.72 -2.15
C THR A 106 13.46 -9.56 -2.00
N VAL A 107 12.95 -8.35 -1.74
CA VAL A 107 13.74 -7.19 -1.31
C VAL A 107 13.44 -6.93 0.16
N ASP A 108 14.48 -6.79 0.98
CA ASP A 108 14.37 -6.69 2.43
C ASP A 108 15.32 -5.61 2.96
N GLU A 109 14.79 -4.51 3.48
CA GLU A 109 15.56 -3.32 3.86
C GLU A 109 15.18 -2.78 5.25
N GLY A 110 16.14 -2.14 5.91
CA GLY A 110 15.97 -1.62 7.27
C GLY A 110 16.11 -2.70 8.35
N THR A 111 15.94 -2.29 9.60
CA THR A 111 16.10 -3.18 10.76
C THR A 111 14.78 -3.90 11.07
N PRO A 112 14.75 -5.24 11.08
CA PRO A 112 13.55 -5.99 11.47
C PRO A 112 13.12 -5.70 12.90
N ASN A 113 11.81 -5.69 13.13
CA ASN A 113 11.24 -5.73 14.47
C ASN A 113 11.38 -7.14 15.06
N ALA A 114 11.37 -7.24 16.40
CA ALA A 114 11.55 -8.52 17.09
C ALA A 114 10.54 -9.60 16.68
N PHE A 115 9.28 -9.20 16.45
CA PHE A 115 8.21 -10.13 16.04
C PHE A 115 8.39 -10.67 14.60
N GLU A 116 9.24 -10.04 13.78
CA GLU A 116 9.54 -10.53 12.42
C GLU A 116 10.58 -11.66 12.44
N LEU A 117 11.43 -11.70 13.48
CA LEU A 117 12.58 -12.62 13.54
C LEU A 117 12.21 -14.11 13.40
N PRO A 118 11.14 -14.64 14.03
CA PRO A 118 10.80 -16.06 13.94
C PRO A 118 10.60 -16.56 12.50
N TRP A 119 10.15 -15.68 11.60
CA TRP A 119 10.03 -15.97 10.17
C TRP A 119 11.29 -15.64 9.40
N LEU A 120 11.94 -14.50 9.69
CA LEU A 120 13.14 -14.06 8.95
C LEU A 120 14.36 -14.94 9.19
N THR A 121 14.44 -15.62 10.33
CA THR A 121 15.51 -16.57 10.65
C THR A 121 15.10 -18.02 10.42
N ALA A 122 13.92 -18.27 9.84
CA ALA A 122 13.49 -19.62 9.52
C ALA A 122 14.40 -20.22 8.43
N GLU A 123 14.95 -21.39 8.69
CA GLU A 123 15.75 -22.12 7.70
C GLU A 123 14.82 -22.81 6.69
N SER A 124 15.21 -22.75 5.42
CA SER A 124 14.52 -23.47 4.36
C SER A 124 14.78 -24.97 4.49
N PHE A 125 13.75 -25.79 4.33
CA PHE A 125 13.88 -27.25 4.20
C PHE A 125 13.07 -27.76 3.01
N ILE A 126 13.44 -28.93 2.50
CA ILE A 126 12.71 -29.61 1.42
C ILE A 126 11.68 -30.51 2.09
N ASP A 127 10.41 -30.33 1.74
CA ASP A 127 9.36 -31.26 2.16
C ASP A 127 9.42 -32.55 1.32
N GLU A 128 8.96 -33.67 1.88
CA GLU A 128 9.28 -35.05 1.45
C GLU A 128 8.95 -35.38 -0.03
N GLU A 129 8.24 -34.50 -0.74
CA GLU A 129 7.81 -34.66 -2.14
C GLU A 129 8.63 -33.85 -3.18
N GLY A 130 9.73 -33.21 -2.79
CA GLY A 130 10.58 -32.47 -3.76
C GLY A 130 9.98 -31.12 -4.22
N GLU A 131 9.02 -30.63 -3.44
CA GLU A 131 8.37 -29.33 -3.58
C GLU A 131 9.34 -28.17 -3.23
N PRO A 132 9.03 -26.91 -3.65
CA PRO A 132 9.87 -25.76 -3.37
C PRO A 132 10.16 -25.60 -1.86
N PRO A 133 11.27 -24.93 -1.50
CA PRO A 133 11.69 -24.81 -0.10
C PRO A 133 10.56 -24.27 0.77
N ALA A 134 10.30 -24.99 1.86
CA ALA A 134 9.38 -24.61 2.91
C ALA A 134 10.14 -23.97 4.06
N TYR A 135 9.46 -23.12 4.81
CA TYR A 135 9.99 -22.36 5.94
C TYR A 135 9.16 -22.66 7.16
N ARG A 136 9.81 -22.94 8.29
CA ARG A 136 9.14 -23.21 9.56
C ARG A 136 9.34 -22.05 10.51
N ASN A 137 8.26 -21.43 10.97
CA ASN A 137 8.30 -20.44 12.02
C ASN A 137 8.88 -21.07 13.30
N LEU A 138 9.92 -20.44 13.85
CA LEU A 138 10.66 -21.01 14.99
C LEU A 138 9.88 -20.96 16.32
N GLU A 139 8.87 -20.10 16.43
CA GLU A 139 8.05 -19.97 17.63
C GLU A 139 6.79 -20.83 17.57
N THR A 140 6.08 -20.82 16.43
CA THR A 140 4.77 -21.50 16.30
C THR A 140 4.88 -22.89 15.69
N GLY A 141 5.98 -23.19 14.99
CA GLY A 141 6.13 -24.42 14.21
C GLY A 141 5.33 -24.44 12.90
N GLU A 142 4.65 -23.35 12.55
CA GLU A 142 3.90 -23.20 11.30
C GLU A 142 4.83 -23.31 10.09
N VAL A 143 4.38 -23.98 9.03
CA VAL A 143 5.15 -24.21 7.81
C VAL A 143 4.49 -23.48 6.65
N THR A 144 5.30 -22.78 5.85
CA THR A 144 4.82 -21.98 4.72
C THR A 144 5.85 -21.96 3.58
N SER A 145 5.47 -21.46 2.40
CA SER A 145 6.41 -21.27 1.27
C SER A 145 6.95 -19.83 1.23
N GLU A 146 8.05 -19.61 0.49
CA GLU A 146 8.73 -18.31 0.41
C GLU A 146 7.78 -17.09 0.23
N PRO A 147 6.79 -17.11 -0.69
CA PRO A 147 5.90 -15.96 -0.85
C PRO A 147 5.11 -15.64 0.41
N TYR A 148 4.63 -16.70 1.07
CA TYR A 148 3.77 -16.59 2.24
C TYR A 148 4.55 -16.25 3.51
N VAL A 149 5.88 -16.42 3.56
CA VAL A 149 6.70 -15.83 4.64
C VAL A 149 6.43 -14.33 4.75
N THR A 150 6.41 -13.62 3.61
CA THR A 150 6.13 -12.18 3.61
C THR A 150 4.66 -11.87 3.91
N ALA A 151 3.73 -12.76 3.54
CA ALA A 151 2.32 -12.64 3.92
C ALA A 151 2.13 -12.75 5.45
N HIS A 152 2.74 -13.74 6.09
CA HIS A 152 2.69 -13.89 7.55
C HIS A 152 3.33 -12.71 8.28
N LEU A 153 4.49 -12.23 7.79
CA LEU A 153 5.14 -11.04 8.33
C LEU A 153 4.22 -9.81 8.23
N LEU A 154 3.55 -9.62 7.09
CA LEU A 154 2.60 -8.53 6.89
C LEU A 154 1.43 -8.61 7.90
N VAL A 155 0.89 -9.81 8.18
CA VAL A 155 -0.12 -10.03 9.22
C VAL A 155 0.41 -9.64 10.60
N GLN A 156 1.65 -10.03 10.95
CA GLN A 156 2.26 -9.67 12.22
C GLN A 156 2.47 -8.15 12.36
N VAL A 157 2.92 -7.49 11.29
CA VAL A 157 3.09 -6.02 11.25
C VAL A 157 1.75 -5.31 11.45
N MET A 158 0.70 -5.74 10.76
CA MET A 158 -0.66 -5.20 10.91
C MET A 158 -1.18 -5.34 12.34
N ASN A 159 -1.09 -6.55 12.90
CA ASN A 159 -1.54 -6.81 14.27
C ASN A 159 -0.72 -6.04 15.31
N ALA A 160 0.60 -5.96 15.15
CA ALA A 160 1.48 -5.27 16.10
C ALA A 160 1.21 -3.76 16.18
N PHE A 161 0.93 -3.11 15.04
CA PHE A 161 0.76 -1.66 15.00
C PHE A 161 -0.70 -1.19 15.07
N PHE A 162 -1.64 -1.96 14.53
CA PHE A 162 -3.04 -1.54 14.41
C PHE A 162 -4.02 -2.50 15.09
N GLY A 163 -3.59 -3.69 15.48
CA GLY A 163 -4.46 -4.70 16.11
C GLY A 163 -5.57 -5.22 15.18
N VAL A 164 -5.45 -5.02 13.87
CA VAL A 164 -6.43 -5.42 12.87
C VAL A 164 -5.75 -5.79 11.56
N VAL A 165 -6.28 -6.80 10.87
CA VAL A 165 -5.87 -7.18 9.52
C VAL A 165 -7.03 -6.89 8.56
N PRO A 166 -6.88 -5.95 7.59
CA PRO A 166 -8.01 -5.46 6.82
C PRO A 166 -8.60 -6.51 5.86
N TRP A 167 -7.83 -7.53 5.44
CA TRP A 167 -8.33 -8.59 4.55
C TRP A 167 -8.95 -9.79 5.28
N ASP A 168 -8.60 -10.05 6.54
CA ASP A 168 -9.18 -11.17 7.32
C ASP A 168 -10.49 -10.77 7.99
N GLU A 169 -10.58 -9.52 8.44
CA GLU A 169 -11.79 -9.00 9.09
C GLU A 169 -12.69 -8.22 8.12
N TRP A 170 -12.99 -8.81 6.95
CA TRP A 170 -13.89 -8.20 5.98
C TRP A 170 -15.32 -8.14 6.54
N ASP A 171 -15.66 -7.03 7.20
CA ASP A 171 -17.04 -6.74 7.57
C ASP A 171 -17.71 -6.09 6.35
N TYR A 172 -18.60 -6.82 5.67
CA TYR A 172 -19.41 -6.32 4.56
C TYR A 172 -20.26 -5.07 4.92
N ARG A 173 -20.30 -4.68 6.21
CA ARG A 173 -20.95 -3.47 6.70
C ARG A 173 -20.06 -2.24 6.66
N THR A 174 -18.74 -2.36 6.48
CA THR A 174 -17.88 -1.20 6.31
C THR A 174 -18.11 -0.60 4.92
N LYS A 175 -18.44 0.69 4.89
CA LYS A 175 -18.65 1.41 3.63
C LYS A 175 -17.30 1.82 3.07
N LEU A 176 -16.84 1.10 2.05
CA LEU A 176 -15.79 1.57 1.17
C LEU A 176 -16.31 2.73 0.32
N ASN A 177 -15.69 3.90 0.48
CA ASN A 177 -15.96 5.06 -0.35
C ASN A 177 -14.93 5.11 -1.48
N PHE A 178 -15.42 5.17 -2.72
CA PHE A 178 -14.58 5.16 -3.92
C PHE A 178 -14.50 6.55 -4.52
N TYR A 179 -13.30 6.93 -4.92
CA TYR A 179 -12.96 8.20 -5.54
C TYR A 179 -12.17 7.93 -6.81
N SER A 180 -12.44 8.70 -7.86
CA SER A 180 -11.65 8.65 -9.09
C SER A 180 -11.21 10.05 -9.48
N ARG A 181 -9.98 10.16 -10.00
CA ARG A 181 -9.49 11.37 -10.67
C ARG A 181 -10.39 11.64 -11.86
N GLN A 182 -11.15 12.73 -11.79
CA GLN A 182 -11.91 13.19 -12.94
C GLN A 182 -10.91 13.59 -14.03
N PRO A 183 -11.22 13.32 -15.32
CA PRO A 183 -10.50 13.99 -16.38
C PRO A 183 -10.62 15.48 -16.10
N SER A 184 -9.50 16.21 -16.19
CA SER A 184 -9.59 17.68 -16.21
C SER A 184 -10.68 18.00 -17.22
N GLU A 185 -11.76 18.68 -16.80
CA GLU A 185 -12.63 19.34 -17.78
C GLU A 185 -11.65 19.98 -18.75
N LYS A 186 -11.73 19.62 -20.04
CA LYS A 186 -10.97 20.35 -21.04
C LYS A 186 -11.47 21.77 -20.88
N THR A 187 -10.75 22.60 -20.12
CA THR A 187 -10.92 24.03 -20.16
C THR A 187 -10.83 24.31 -21.65
N PRO A 188 -11.91 24.80 -22.30
CA PRO A 188 -11.89 24.99 -23.73
C PRO A 188 -10.63 25.79 -24.01
N SER A 189 -9.70 25.20 -24.75
CA SER A 189 -8.42 25.82 -25.03
C SER A 189 -8.75 27.21 -25.54
N PRO A 190 -8.31 28.30 -24.87
CA PRO A 190 -8.49 29.61 -25.46
C PRO A 190 -7.89 29.52 -26.87
N PRO A 191 -8.59 30.01 -27.93
CA PRO A 191 -8.09 29.92 -29.28
C PRO A 191 -6.64 30.40 -29.26
N ALA A 192 -5.72 29.57 -29.74
CA ALA A 192 -4.29 29.75 -29.56
C ALA A 192 -3.88 31.19 -29.89
N ALA A 193 -3.78 32.03 -28.86
CA ALA A 193 -3.25 33.36 -29.00
C ALA A 193 -1.75 33.15 -29.26
N LYS A 194 -1.36 33.32 -30.52
CA LYS A 194 0.05 33.29 -30.92
C LYS A 194 0.80 34.32 -30.07
N ALA A 195 1.51 33.84 -29.04
CA ALA A 195 2.44 34.66 -28.30
C ALA A 195 3.69 34.82 -29.17
N TRP A 196 3.75 35.89 -29.94
CA TRP A 196 4.98 36.31 -30.61
C TRP A 196 5.84 37.05 -29.59
N TRP A 197 7.07 36.57 -29.40
CA TRP A 197 8.12 37.32 -28.70
C TRP A 197 9.27 37.57 -29.67
N LYS A 198 9.65 38.85 -29.81
CA LYS A 198 10.81 39.32 -30.57
C LYS A 198 11.79 39.90 -29.55
N PHE A 199 13.05 39.46 -29.61
CA PHE A 199 14.13 40.01 -28.77
C PHE A 199 15.00 40.97 -29.59
N TRP A 200 15.45 42.04 -28.93
CA TRP A 200 16.71 42.76 -29.19
C TRP A 200 17.54 42.64 -27.91
#